data_AF-A0A1X7TCP1-F1
#
_entry.id   AF-A0A1X7TCP1-F1
#
_cell.length_a   1.000
_cell.length_b   1.000
_cell.length_c   1.000
_cell.angle_alpha   90.00
_cell.angle_beta   90.00
_cell.angle_gamma   90.00
#
_symmetry.space_group_name_H-M   'P 1'
#
loop_
_entity.id
_entity.type
_entity.pdbx_description
1 polymer ?
#
loop_
_entity_poly.entity_id
_entity_poly.type
_entity_poly.pdbx_seq_one_letter_code
_entity_poly.pdbx_strand_id
1 'polypeptide(L)'
;EVTGSQSLRIIDIKVSKLHCEISYKKRREVFVVKDCGSQNGTYINDSRLSQPKEASKSYLLQHGDYLKIGGTSFLLHIHRGMASCSECSSMGISVVGAADGGGASNDESLEMQRRKGLNKLKKKYGLRLKDSFGDELHKLPENYTDKAAARRKRYGIELPQSAIRDDSPSTVNE
;
A
#
# COMPACT_ATOMS: atom_id res chain seq x y z
N GLU A 1 -3.22 -22.65 11.63
CA GLU A 1 -4.12 -21.57 11.15
C GLU A 1 -3.92 -20.36 12.05
N VAL A 2 -3.44 -19.23 11.51
CA VAL A 2 -3.28 -18.02 12.31
C VAL A 2 -4.64 -17.32 12.38
N THR A 3 -5.46 -17.71 13.35
CA THR A 3 -6.63 -16.93 13.77
C THR A 3 -6.15 -15.76 14.63
N GLY A 4 -5.52 -14.78 13.99
CA GLY A 4 -5.29 -13.50 14.64
C GLY A 4 -6.63 -12.81 14.82
N SER A 5 -7.15 -12.76 16.05
CA SER A 5 -8.31 -11.96 16.39
C SER A 5 -7.93 -10.49 16.36
N GLN A 6 -8.18 -9.82 15.22
CA GLN A 6 -8.05 -8.38 15.13
C GLN A 6 -9.35 -7.72 15.58
N SER A 7 -9.25 -6.78 16.52
CA SER A 7 -10.38 -6.02 17.03
C SER A 7 -10.34 -4.60 16.46
N LEU A 8 -11.48 -4.16 15.91
CA LEU A 8 -11.68 -2.77 15.51
C LEU A 8 -12.35 -2.01 16.65
N ARG A 9 -11.68 -1.01 17.22
CA ARG A 9 -12.25 -0.17 18.28
C ARG A 9 -12.88 1.07 17.68
N ILE A 10 -14.20 1.20 17.82
CA ILE A 10 -14.95 2.38 17.39
C ILE A 10 -15.22 3.23 18.63
N ILE A 11 -14.81 4.51 18.58
CA ILE A 11 -15.01 5.48 19.66
C ILE A 11 -16.37 6.13 19.49
N ASP A 12 -17.43 5.35 19.74
CA ASP A 12 -18.81 5.81 19.66
C ASP A 12 -19.58 5.24 20.86
N ILE A 13 -20.25 6.13 21.60
CA ILE A 13 -21.05 5.78 22.78
C ILE A 13 -22.21 4.83 22.43
N LYS A 14 -22.68 4.83 21.18
CA LYS A 14 -23.73 3.93 20.71
C LYS A 14 -23.20 2.55 20.33
N VAL A 15 -21.89 2.34 20.31
CA VAL A 15 -21.26 1.04 20.03
C VAL A 15 -21.06 0.27 21.34
N SER A 16 -21.39 -1.02 21.30
CA SER A 16 -21.30 -1.90 22.47
C SER A 16 -19.88 -2.46 22.59
N LYS A 17 -19.45 -2.89 23.79
CA LYS A 17 -18.09 -3.44 24.00
C LYS A 17 -17.74 -4.56 23.02
N LEU A 18 -18.68 -5.48 22.82
CA LEU A 18 -18.68 -6.47 21.74
C LEU A 18 -19.97 -6.25 20.95
N HIS A 19 -19.88 -5.55 19.82
CA HIS A 19 -21.06 -5.13 19.07
C HIS A 19 -21.40 -6.11 17.94
N CYS A 20 -20.43 -6.41 17.08
CA CYS A 20 -20.57 -7.38 16.02
C CYS A 20 -19.22 -8.03 15.72
N GLU A 21 -19.27 -9.20 15.09
CA GLU A 21 -18.13 -9.92 14.56
C GLU A 21 -18.24 -9.99 13.04
N ILE A 22 -17.14 -9.70 12.34
CA ILE A 22 -17.01 -9.92 10.91
C ILE A 22 -16.04 -11.08 10.71
N SER A 23 -16.46 -12.12 10.00
CA SER A 23 -15.64 -13.30 9.74
C SER A 23 -15.53 -13.56 8.24
N TYR A 24 -14.34 -13.95 7.78
CA TYR A 24 -14.14 -14.40 6.40
C TYR A 24 -14.35 -15.91 6.29
N LYS A 25 -15.25 -16.35 5.41
CA LYS A 25 -15.54 -17.77 5.14
C LYS A 25 -14.72 -18.24 3.93
N LYS A 26 -13.50 -18.75 4.20
CA LYS A 26 -12.54 -19.21 3.17
C LYS A 26 -13.16 -20.09 2.07
N ARG A 27 -13.95 -21.11 2.43
CA ARG A 27 -14.57 -22.04 1.46
C ARG A 27 -15.47 -21.38 0.41
N ARG A 28 -16.08 -20.24 0.77
CA ARG A 28 -17.02 -19.53 -0.11
C ARG A 28 -16.44 -18.20 -0.61
N GLU A 29 -15.27 -17.81 -0.10
CA GLU A 29 -14.63 -16.52 -0.36
C GLU A 29 -15.59 -15.34 -0.16
N VAL A 30 -16.27 -15.33 0.99
CA VAL A 30 -17.23 -14.29 1.36
C VAL A 30 -16.98 -13.79 2.78
N PHE A 31 -17.25 -12.52 3.00
CA PHE A 31 -17.34 -11.94 4.34
C PHE A 31 -18.77 -12.10 4.87
N VAL A 32 -18.86 -12.39 6.15
CA VAL A 32 -20.13 -12.41 6.87
C VAL A 32 -20.02 -11.56 8.13
N VAL A 33 -21.11 -10.90 8.50
CA VAL A 33 -21.25 -10.18 9.76
C VAL A 33 -22.28 -10.85 10.64
N LYS A 34 -22.04 -10.81 11.95
CA LYS A 34 -22.96 -11.25 12.98
C LYS A 34 -23.01 -10.21 14.09
N ASP A 35 -24.18 -9.64 14.34
CA ASP A 35 -24.44 -8.85 15.55
C ASP A 35 -24.38 -9.74 16.81
N CYS A 36 -23.69 -9.26 17.84
CA CYS A 36 -23.40 -9.99 19.09
C CYS A 36 -24.37 -9.64 20.23
N GLY A 37 -25.60 -9.19 19.92
CA GLY A 37 -26.56 -8.73 20.92
C GLY A 37 -26.34 -7.28 21.30
N SER A 38 -26.05 -6.44 20.31
CA SER A 38 -25.81 -5.03 20.54
C SER A 38 -27.08 -4.30 21.02
N GLN A 39 -26.88 -3.23 21.79
CA GLN A 39 -28.00 -2.44 22.30
C GLN A 39 -28.68 -1.62 21.18
N ASN A 40 -27.87 -0.95 20.36
CA ASN A 40 -28.36 -0.04 19.32
C ASN A 40 -28.51 -0.70 17.94
N GLY A 41 -28.08 -1.95 17.81
CA GLY A 41 -28.21 -2.75 16.59
C GLY A 41 -27.08 -2.53 15.59
N THR A 42 -26.86 -3.57 14.79
CA THR A 42 -26.13 -3.52 13.51
C THR A 42 -27.15 -3.51 12.37
N TYR A 43 -26.88 -2.75 11.31
CA TYR A 43 -27.75 -2.60 10.13
C TYR A 43 -26.92 -2.77 8.84
N ILE A 44 -27.51 -3.41 7.84
CA ILE A 44 -26.99 -3.47 6.46
C ILE A 44 -28.02 -2.80 5.57
N ASN A 45 -27.63 -1.77 4.82
CA ASN A 45 -28.50 -1.03 3.90
C ASN A 45 -29.82 -0.62 4.61
N ASP A 46 -29.68 -0.01 5.78
CA ASP A 46 -30.76 0.41 6.69
C ASP A 46 -31.64 -0.71 7.28
N SER A 47 -31.40 -1.97 6.94
CA SER A 47 -32.09 -3.12 7.52
C SER A 47 -31.36 -3.63 8.77
N ARG A 48 -32.05 -3.64 9.91
CA ARG A 48 -31.52 -4.14 11.19
C ARG A 48 -31.36 -5.67 11.17
N LEU A 49 -30.26 -6.17 11.75
CA LEU A 49 -29.93 -7.61 11.71
C LEU A 49 -30.62 -8.48 12.77
N SER A 50 -30.91 -7.92 13.95
CA SER A 50 -31.59 -8.58 15.07
C SER A 50 -32.25 -7.57 16.02
N GLN A 51 -33.11 -8.07 16.89
CA GLN A 51 -33.71 -7.29 17.97
C GLN A 51 -32.65 -6.81 18.98
N PRO A 52 -32.92 -5.74 19.75
CA PRO A 52 -32.00 -5.25 20.78
C PRO A 52 -31.61 -6.35 21.77
N LYS A 53 -30.31 -6.42 22.11
CA LYS A 53 -29.74 -7.41 23.06
C LYS A 53 -29.87 -8.88 22.62
N GLU A 54 -30.21 -9.14 21.36
CA GLU A 54 -30.28 -10.49 20.80
C GLU A 54 -29.23 -10.67 19.70
N ALA A 55 -28.48 -11.77 19.76
CA ALA A 55 -27.50 -12.09 18.73
C ALA A 55 -28.19 -12.45 17.42
N SER A 56 -27.69 -11.89 16.32
CA SER A 56 -28.24 -12.17 15.00
C SER A 56 -27.69 -13.48 14.41
N LYS A 57 -28.33 -13.95 13.33
CA LYS A 57 -27.72 -14.91 12.40
C LYS A 57 -26.59 -14.23 11.60
N SER A 58 -25.75 -15.01 10.93
CA SER A 58 -24.73 -14.45 10.04
C SER A 58 -25.37 -13.93 8.75
N TYR A 59 -25.03 -12.71 8.35
CA TYR A 59 -25.44 -12.07 7.10
C TYR A 59 -24.23 -11.89 6.19
N LEU A 60 -24.44 -12.06 4.89
CA LEU A 60 -23.41 -11.90 3.88
C LEU A 60 -23.16 -10.41 3.65
N LEU A 61 -21.88 -10.03 3.51
CA LEU A 61 -21.47 -8.68 3.14
C LEU A 61 -21.02 -8.65 1.68
N GLN A 62 -21.47 -7.63 0.95
CA GLN A 62 -21.16 -7.39 -0.45
C GLN A 62 -20.42 -6.08 -0.66
N HIS A 63 -19.82 -5.95 -1.84
CA HIS A 63 -19.24 -4.69 -2.29
C HIS A 63 -20.34 -3.63 -2.41
N GLY A 64 -20.11 -2.44 -1.84
CA GLY A 64 -21.06 -1.33 -1.86
C GLY A 64 -22.08 -1.34 -0.72
N ASP A 65 -22.05 -2.32 0.19
CA ASP A 65 -22.97 -2.34 1.32
C ASP A 65 -22.69 -1.19 2.31
N TYR A 66 -23.77 -0.59 2.81
CA TYR A 66 -23.73 0.35 3.92
C TYR A 66 -23.93 -0.40 5.24
N LEU A 67 -22.85 -0.58 5.99
CA LEU A 67 -22.85 -1.23 7.30
C LEU A 67 -22.90 -0.18 8.40
N LYS A 68 -23.95 -0.18 9.21
CA LYS A 68 -24.09 0.69 10.38
C LYS A 68 -23.97 -0.11 11.66
N ILE A 69 -23.07 0.33 12.54
CA ILE A 69 -22.76 -0.29 13.83
C ILE A 69 -23.06 0.76 14.89
N GLY A 70 -24.18 0.60 15.60
CA GLY A 70 -24.66 1.60 16.55
C GLY A 70 -24.96 2.94 15.88
N GLY A 71 -24.12 3.95 16.13
CA GLY A 71 -24.21 5.28 15.53
C GLY A 71 -23.30 5.50 14.31
N THR A 72 -22.32 4.62 14.10
CA THR A 72 -21.28 4.80 13.08
C THR A 72 -21.62 4.01 11.82
N SER A 73 -21.45 4.63 10.65
CA SER A 73 -21.75 4.01 9.35
C SER A 73 -20.49 3.86 8.50
N PHE A 74 -20.39 2.74 7.80
CA PHE A 74 -19.26 2.36 6.94
C PHE A 74 -19.79 2.02 5.54
N LEU A 75 -19.11 2.52 4.51
CA LEU A 75 -19.27 2.02 3.15
C LEU A 75 -18.25 0.91 2.91
N LEU A 76 -18.72 -0.26 2.52
CA LEU A 76 -17.86 -1.44 2.36
C LEU A 76 -17.35 -1.58 0.94
N HIS A 77 -16.03 -1.59 0.77
CA HIS A 77 -15.38 -1.97 -0.47
C HIS A 77 -14.76 -3.35 -0.32
N ILE A 78 -15.45 -4.37 -0.83
CA ILE A 78 -14.98 -5.76 -0.81
C ILE A 78 -14.58 -6.17 -2.23
N HIS A 79 -13.35 -6.64 -2.40
CA HIS A 79 -12.83 -7.12 -3.68
C HIS A 79 -12.18 -8.50 -3.55
N ARG A 80 -12.22 -9.27 -4.63
CA ARG A 80 -11.55 -10.57 -4.73
C ARG A 80 -10.24 -10.43 -5.49
N GLY A 81 -9.17 -10.99 -4.96
CA GLY A 81 -7.84 -10.90 -5.56
C GLY A 81 -7.37 -9.45 -5.72
N MET A 82 -6.90 -9.11 -6.93
CA MET A 82 -6.37 -7.78 -7.27
C MET A 82 -7.42 -6.84 -7.88
N ALA A 83 -8.69 -7.25 -7.91
CA ALA A 83 -9.75 -6.36 -8.38
C ALA A 83 -9.89 -5.15 -7.46
N SER A 84 -10.22 -3.99 -8.03
CA SER A 84 -10.64 -2.80 -7.29
C SER A 84 -11.75 -2.11 -8.08
N CYS A 85 -12.70 -1.45 -7.39
CA CYS A 85 -13.65 -0.59 -8.07
C CYS A 85 -13.00 0.74 -8.44
N SER A 86 -13.65 1.50 -9.33
CA SER A 86 -13.18 2.81 -9.78
C SER A 86 -12.80 3.74 -8.63
N GLU A 87 -13.58 3.73 -7.55
CA GLU A 87 -13.34 4.56 -6.38
C GLU A 87 -12.07 4.13 -5.64
N CYS A 88 -11.89 2.84 -5.36
CA CYS A 88 -10.66 2.32 -4.76
C CYS A 88 -9.42 2.58 -5.64
N SER A 89 -9.53 2.38 -6.95
CA SER A 89 -8.43 2.67 -7.89
C SER A 89 -8.07 4.16 -7.88
N SER A 90 -9.08 5.04 -7.86
CA SER A 90 -8.88 6.50 -7.85
C SER A 90 -8.24 7.00 -6.55
N MET A 91 -8.55 6.37 -5.42
CA MET A 91 -7.97 6.68 -4.11
C MET A 91 -6.54 6.18 -3.95
N GLY A 92 -5.96 5.55 -4.97
CA GLY A 92 -4.63 4.94 -4.91
C GLY A 92 -4.57 3.75 -3.96
N ILE A 93 -5.73 3.16 -3.62
CA ILE A 93 -5.83 1.93 -2.84
C ILE A 93 -5.56 0.77 -3.80
N SER A 94 -4.30 0.64 -4.20
CA SER A 94 -3.80 -0.54 -4.87
C SER A 94 -3.49 -1.56 -3.79
N VAL A 95 -4.16 -2.72 -3.83
CA VAL A 95 -3.75 -3.86 -3.02
C VAL A 95 -2.36 -4.26 -3.52
N VAL A 96 -1.33 -3.84 -2.77
CA VAL A 96 0.04 -4.33 -2.94
C VAL A 96 0.07 -5.80 -2.51
N GLY A 97 -0.44 -6.66 -3.38
CA GLY A 97 -0.18 -8.08 -3.30
C GLY A 97 1.28 -8.31 -3.65
N ALA A 98 2.04 -8.84 -2.69
CA ALA A 98 3.24 -9.62 -3.00
C ALA A 98 2.86 -10.58 -4.14
N ALA A 99 3.54 -10.41 -5.27
CA ALA A 99 3.38 -11.26 -6.42
C ALA A 99 3.71 -12.70 -6.01
N ASP A 100 2.71 -13.57 -5.96
CA ASP A 100 2.91 -15.00 -5.86
C ASP A 100 2.20 -15.68 -7.03
N GLY A 101 3.03 -16.04 -8.02
CA GLY A 101 2.87 -17.14 -8.97
C GLY A 101 1.65 -17.16 -9.89
N GLY A 102 1.83 -16.73 -11.15
CA GLY A 102 0.98 -17.21 -12.26
C GLY A 102 0.85 -16.30 -13.47
N GLY A 103 1.94 -15.91 -14.12
CA GLY A 103 1.88 -15.14 -15.36
C GLY A 103 3.25 -14.86 -15.97
N ALA A 104 3.95 -15.91 -16.41
CA ALA A 104 5.06 -15.76 -17.33
C ALA A 104 4.55 -15.15 -18.65
N SER A 105 4.56 -13.82 -18.73
CA SER A 105 4.30 -13.09 -19.97
C SER A 105 5.33 -11.98 -20.11
N ASN A 106 6.42 -12.31 -20.81
CA ASN A 106 7.43 -11.41 -21.39
C ASN A 106 8.09 -10.40 -20.43
N ASP A 107 8.76 -10.90 -19.40
CA ASP A 107 9.67 -10.15 -18.52
C ASP A 107 10.70 -9.31 -19.30
N GLU A 108 11.21 -9.86 -20.42
CA GLU A 108 12.11 -9.15 -21.34
C GLU A 108 11.49 -7.86 -21.94
N SER A 109 10.17 -7.86 -22.19
CA SER A 109 9.47 -6.74 -22.83
C SER A 109 9.29 -5.56 -21.86
N LEU A 110 8.98 -5.86 -20.60
CA LEU A 110 8.85 -4.85 -19.55
C LEU A 110 10.20 -4.26 -19.17
N GLU A 111 11.23 -5.09 -19.03
CA GLU A 111 12.59 -4.63 -18.75
C GLU A 111 13.15 -3.81 -19.92
N MET A 112 12.87 -4.22 -21.16
CA MET A 112 13.23 -3.43 -22.35
C MET A 112 12.51 -2.07 -22.36
N GLN A 113 11.24 -2.01 -21.97
CA GLN A 113 10.49 -0.77 -21.87
C GLN A 113 11.02 0.12 -20.75
N ARG A 114 11.38 -0.46 -19.59
CA ARG A 114 12.01 0.23 -18.47
C ARG A 114 13.36 0.84 -18.88
N ARG A 115 14.21 0.05 -19.56
CA ARG A 115 15.51 0.49 -20.08
C ARG A 115 15.38 1.61 -21.11
N LYS A 116 14.40 1.52 -22.02
CA LYS A 116 14.08 2.58 -22.99
C LYS A 116 13.61 3.85 -22.28
N GLY A 117 12.76 3.75 -21.27
CA GLY A 117 12.31 4.87 -20.44
C GLY A 117 13.45 5.55 -19.69
N LEU A 118 14.30 4.76 -19.05
CA LEU A 118 15.48 5.25 -18.34
C LEU A 118 16.47 5.94 -19.29
N ASN A 119 16.69 5.40 -20.49
CA ASN A 119 17.54 6.04 -21.50
C ASN A 119 16.96 7.35 -22.03
N LYS A 120 15.64 7.46 -22.21
CA LYS A 120 14.97 8.72 -22.55
C LYS A 120 15.16 9.75 -21.44
N LEU A 121 15.04 9.34 -20.18
CA LEU A 121 15.23 10.21 -19.02
C LEU A 121 16.68 10.68 -18.92
N LYS A 122 17.66 9.76 -19.00
CA LYS A 122 19.09 10.08 -19.02
C LYS A 122 19.42 11.02 -20.17
N LYS A 123 18.84 10.81 -21.36
CA LYS A 123 19.03 11.74 -22.50
C LYS A 123 18.43 13.12 -22.25
N LYS A 124 17.19 13.19 -21.73
CA LYS A 124 16.49 14.44 -21.43
C LYS A 124 17.26 15.31 -20.43
N TYR A 125 17.90 14.67 -19.45
CA TYR A 125 18.63 15.35 -18.37
C TYR A 125 20.16 15.31 -18.53
N GLY A 126 20.67 14.90 -19.69
CA GLY A 126 22.12 14.92 -19.99
C GLY A 126 22.97 13.89 -19.22
N LEU A 127 22.37 12.89 -18.57
CA LEU A 127 23.01 11.88 -17.71
C LEU A 127 23.52 10.64 -18.49
N ARG A 128 23.77 10.76 -19.79
CA ARG A 128 24.43 9.68 -20.54
C ARG A 128 25.92 9.72 -20.22
N LEU A 129 26.37 8.91 -19.25
CA LEU A 129 27.74 8.43 -19.29
C LEU A 129 27.85 7.55 -20.55
N LYS A 130 28.73 7.93 -21.48
CA LYS A 130 29.20 6.98 -22.49
C LYS A 130 30.02 5.95 -21.75
N ASP A 131 29.53 4.73 -21.69
CA ASP A 131 30.36 3.58 -21.33
C ASP A 131 31.53 3.51 -22.33
N SER A 132 32.71 3.16 -21.80
CA SER A 132 34.02 2.97 -22.47
C SER A 132 35.06 4.08 -22.21
N PHE A 133 35.92 3.80 -21.23
CA PHE A 133 37.36 4.08 -21.20
C PHE A 133 37.83 5.30 -22.02
N GLY A 134 37.73 6.48 -21.43
CA GLY A 134 38.28 7.71 -21.98
C GLY A 134 38.14 8.83 -20.96
N ASP A 135 39.27 9.25 -20.41
CA ASP A 135 39.46 10.28 -19.41
C ASP A 135 38.98 11.67 -19.88
N GLU A 136 37.68 11.91 -19.91
CA GLU A 136 37.13 13.27 -19.92
C GLU A 136 36.02 13.37 -18.87
N LEU A 137 36.45 13.77 -17.67
CA LEU A 137 35.59 14.42 -16.69
C LEU A 137 34.73 15.45 -17.44
N HIS A 138 33.40 15.31 -17.39
CA HIS A 138 32.51 16.40 -17.81
C HIS A 138 32.87 17.63 -16.97
N LYS A 139 33.69 18.53 -17.54
CA LYS A 139 34.04 19.79 -16.90
C LYS A 139 32.75 20.58 -16.76
N LEU A 140 32.43 20.95 -15.52
CA LEU A 140 31.37 21.90 -15.25
C LEU A 140 31.64 23.16 -16.09
N PRO A 141 30.59 23.81 -16.63
CA PRO A 141 30.76 25.05 -17.39
C PRO A 141 31.68 26.03 -16.65
N GLU A 142 32.51 26.79 -17.36
CA GLU A 142 33.49 27.71 -16.72
C GLU A 142 32.85 28.74 -15.78
N ASN A 143 31.57 29.04 -15.99
CA ASN A 143 30.75 29.94 -15.17
C ASN A 143 29.94 29.22 -14.07
N TYR A 144 30.04 27.91 -13.94
CA TYR A 144 29.33 27.15 -12.91
C TYR A 144 30.09 27.20 -11.59
N THR A 145 29.56 27.97 -10.64
CA THR A 145 30.06 27.94 -9.27
C THR A 145 29.42 26.79 -8.50
N ASP A 146 30.20 25.77 -8.13
CA ASP A 146 29.73 24.66 -7.30
C ASP A 146 29.52 25.12 -5.84
N LYS A 147 28.36 25.73 -5.58
CA LYS A 147 27.94 26.14 -4.25
C LYS A 147 27.70 24.93 -3.32
N ALA A 148 27.42 23.75 -3.87
CA ALA A 148 27.23 22.54 -3.07
C ALA A 148 28.55 22.09 -2.44
N ALA A 149 29.65 22.11 -3.19
CA ALA A 149 30.99 21.86 -2.66
C ALA A 149 31.37 22.85 -1.55
N ALA A 150 31.12 24.16 -1.75
CA ALA A 150 31.35 25.18 -0.73
C ALA A 150 30.53 24.92 0.55
N ARG A 151 29.28 24.46 0.40
CA ARG A 151 28.41 24.11 1.52
C ARG A 151 28.89 22.85 2.25
N ARG A 152 29.36 21.82 1.54
CA ARG A 152 30.00 20.63 2.14
C ARG A 152 31.25 21.02 2.93
N LYS A 153 32.06 21.95 2.44
CA LYS A 153 33.25 22.41 3.17
C LYS A 153 32.89 23.22 4.43
N ARG A 154 31.81 24.02 4.37
CA ARG A 154 31.41 24.89 5.49
C ARG A 154 30.54 24.20 6.55
N TYR A 155 29.69 23.27 6.14
CA TYR A 155 28.68 22.63 6.98
C TYR A 155 28.70 21.10 6.92
N GLY A 156 29.54 20.52 6.06
CA GLY A 156 29.72 19.07 6.02
C GLY A 156 30.45 18.64 7.28
N ILE A 157 29.96 17.57 7.86
CA ILE A 157 30.58 16.91 9.00
C ILE A 157 31.63 15.99 8.36
N GLU A 158 32.93 16.25 8.57
CA GLU A 158 33.96 15.29 8.21
C GLU A 158 33.81 14.09 9.16
N LEU A 159 33.07 13.09 8.72
CA LEU A 159 33.02 11.82 9.41
C LEU A 159 34.41 11.17 9.28
N PRO A 160 35.01 10.67 10.37
CA PRO A 160 36.24 9.90 10.27
C PRO A 160 36.03 8.74 9.28
N GLN A 161 37.07 8.32 8.56
CA GLN A 161 36.95 7.26 7.54
C GLN A 161 36.31 5.98 8.08
N SER A 162 36.45 5.70 9.38
CA SER A 162 35.80 4.58 10.07
C SER A 162 34.27 4.70 10.22
N ALA A 163 33.70 5.90 10.08
CA ALA A 163 32.27 6.18 10.12
C ALA A 163 31.64 6.30 8.72
N ILE A 164 32.46 6.32 7.67
CA ILE A 164 32.01 6.13 6.29
C ILE A 164 31.76 4.63 6.14
N ARG A 165 30.49 4.21 6.29
CA ARG A 165 30.10 2.90 5.80
C ARG A 165 30.33 2.91 4.30
N ASP A 166 31.02 1.89 3.79
CA ASP A 166 31.01 1.60 2.36
C ASP A 166 29.55 1.32 1.96
N ASP A 167 28.80 2.37 1.62
CA ASP A 167 27.53 2.28 0.91
C ASP A 167 27.87 1.84 -0.53
N SER A 168 28.34 0.60 -0.62
CA SER A 168 28.26 -0.17 -1.84
C SER A 168 26.79 -0.14 -2.24
N PRO A 169 26.43 0.26 -3.47
CA PRO A 169 25.05 0.15 -3.92
C PRO A 169 24.63 -1.29 -3.66
N SER A 170 23.46 -1.50 -3.05
CA SER A 170 22.96 -2.81 -2.69
C SER A 170 22.75 -3.67 -3.94
N THR A 171 23.83 -4.24 -4.46
CA THR A 171 23.83 -5.35 -5.38
C THR A 171 23.52 -6.56 -4.53
N VAL A 172 22.26 -6.98 -4.57
CA VAL A 172 21.89 -8.35 -4.23
C VAL A 172 22.69 -9.26 -5.17
N ASN A 173 23.72 -9.91 -4.65
CA ASN A 173 24.31 -11.06 -5.33
C ASN A 173 23.34 -12.23 -5.18
N GLU A 174 23.29 -13.02 -6.26
CA GLU A 174 22.40 -14.16 -6.54
C GLU A 174 22.23 -15.17 -5.40
#